data_AF-A0A6P2JIY7-F1
#
_entry.id   AF-A0A6P2JIY7-F1
#
_cell.length_a   1.000
_cell.length_b   1.000
_cell.length_c   1.000
_cell.angle_alpha   90.00
_cell.angle_beta   90.00
_cell.angle_gamma   90.00
#
_symmetry.space_group_name_H-M   'P 1'
#
loop_
_entity.id
_entity.type
_entity.pdbx_description
1 polymer ?
#
loop_
_entity_poly.entity_id
_entity_poly.type
_entity_poly.pdbx_seq_one_letter_code
_entity_poly.pdbx_strand_id
1 'polypeptide(L)'
;MTRTAYSAQFGRELDVEQLARLCTGTASDVPIDLTSPLIREAVAAAVPELECPSCFATGPVFVRGGRSRNGRVVRQAHFRFVGPDEQTAHHPLCDFYRNDTFDARREGGVDFGDAKSALTRAIGQLVCAGIEREMFSQADMRPLRKWHFDLRCAHQFHISRPAEAVNWCIEIAAHRIHGNNVPFQPCFGDVPEFDWKNAAQRELSSQYGEVVERFLAQLRPGSGWLNAKERAIALINQHMGQTMFDATPLATHYEHAIALTEFAGLHWQPLRRAFGRPSLIGEVSNGAPVLALCALLLFVSEWDLSRAAAKLVELISAPPPDDLTLGNFIGLNPFHDVRALRLIKAVQDATVGLESDFAYEEELRAKIHALQTQYAAYRTVIASAGETAAR
;
A
#
# COMPACT_ATOMS: atom_id res chain seq x y z
N MET A 1 -1.54 14.79 -13.94
CA MET A 1 -0.40 15.27 -14.77
C MET A 1 0.84 14.42 -14.50
N THR A 2 1.71 14.19 -15.49
CA THR A 2 2.90 13.34 -15.34
C THR A 2 4.19 14.13 -15.60
N ARG A 3 5.06 14.28 -14.58
CA ARG A 3 6.36 15.00 -14.72
C ARG A 3 7.34 14.28 -15.64
N THR A 4 7.24 12.97 -15.71
CA THR A 4 8.12 12.11 -16.49
C THR A 4 7.30 11.15 -17.33
N ALA A 5 7.89 10.66 -18.42
CA ALA A 5 7.33 9.64 -19.28
C ALA A 5 8.40 8.59 -19.61
N TYR A 6 7.99 7.36 -19.88
CA TYR A 6 8.90 6.33 -20.36
C TYR A 6 9.15 6.51 -21.86
N SER A 7 10.42 6.49 -22.27
CA SER A 7 10.81 6.47 -23.67
C SER A 7 11.36 5.10 -24.05
N ALA A 8 10.72 4.44 -25.02
CA ALA A 8 11.22 3.20 -25.60
C ALA A 8 12.57 3.40 -26.32
N GLN A 9 12.71 4.52 -27.05
CA GLN A 9 13.93 4.90 -27.74
C GLN A 9 15.15 4.94 -26.81
N PHE A 10 15.00 5.49 -25.60
CA PHE A 10 16.10 5.65 -24.65
C PHE A 10 16.11 4.59 -23.53
N GLY A 11 15.15 3.66 -23.53
CA GLY A 11 15.05 2.58 -22.55
C GLY A 11 14.85 3.04 -21.10
N ARG A 12 14.42 4.28 -20.87
CA ARG A 12 14.36 4.88 -19.52
C ARG A 12 13.23 5.89 -19.36
N GLU A 13 12.91 6.17 -18.10
CA GLU A 13 11.97 7.22 -17.74
C GLU A 13 12.68 8.58 -17.70
N LEU A 14 12.06 9.58 -18.31
CA LEU A 14 12.66 10.89 -18.54
C LEU A 14 11.67 12.00 -18.18
N ASP A 15 12.15 13.04 -17.51
CA ASP A 15 11.46 14.32 -17.52
C ASP A 15 11.66 15.05 -18.86
N VAL A 16 10.98 16.19 -19.02
CA VAL A 16 11.05 16.99 -20.26
C VAL A 16 12.47 17.46 -20.56
N GLU A 17 13.22 17.90 -19.55
CA GLU A 17 14.57 18.45 -19.75
C GLU A 17 15.56 17.33 -20.10
N GLN A 18 15.47 16.19 -19.43
CA GLN A 18 16.26 15.01 -19.72
C GLN A 18 15.99 14.48 -21.13
N LEU A 19 14.72 14.43 -21.54
CA LEU A 19 14.35 14.05 -22.91
C LEU A 19 14.90 15.04 -23.93
N ALA A 20 14.74 16.34 -23.70
CA ALA A 20 15.23 17.38 -24.59
C ALA A 20 16.76 17.28 -24.78
N ARG A 21 17.52 17.09 -23.69
CA ARG A 21 18.98 16.91 -23.75
C ARG A 21 19.40 15.71 -24.58
N LEU A 22 18.69 14.60 -24.46
CA LEU A 22 18.96 13.39 -25.23
C LEU A 22 18.65 13.58 -26.72
N CYS A 23 17.53 14.23 -27.04
CA CYS A 23 17.16 14.48 -28.44
C CYS A 23 18.11 15.48 -29.13
N THR A 24 18.72 16.40 -28.38
CA THR A 24 19.61 17.43 -28.95
C THR A 24 21.10 17.20 -28.71
N GLY A 25 21.49 16.13 -28.00
CA GLY A 25 22.88 15.87 -27.62
C GLY A 25 23.49 16.95 -26.71
N THR A 26 22.66 17.70 -25.99
CA THR A 26 23.13 18.80 -25.13
C THR A 26 23.71 18.26 -23.83
N ALA A 27 24.96 18.65 -23.53
CA ALA A 27 25.64 18.23 -22.30
C ALA A 27 24.87 18.64 -21.03
N SER A 28 24.97 17.83 -19.98
CA SER A 28 24.18 17.96 -18.75
C SER A 28 24.39 19.27 -17.98
N ASP A 29 25.56 19.90 -18.13
CA ASP A 29 25.97 21.14 -17.48
C ASP A 29 25.48 22.41 -18.20
N VAL A 30 25.01 22.28 -19.44
CA VAL A 30 24.51 23.41 -20.23
C VAL A 30 23.04 23.67 -19.91
N PRO A 31 22.61 24.92 -19.62
CA PRO A 31 21.20 25.25 -19.47
C PRO A 31 20.42 24.96 -20.75
N ILE A 32 19.30 24.23 -20.65
CA ILE A 32 18.47 23.91 -21.81
C ILE A 32 17.32 24.92 -21.95
N ASP A 33 17.21 25.54 -23.13
CA ASP A 33 16.09 26.44 -23.44
C ASP A 33 14.96 25.68 -24.13
N LEU A 34 14.00 25.21 -23.33
CA LEU A 34 12.79 24.53 -23.83
C LEU A 34 11.91 25.42 -24.74
N THR A 35 12.20 26.72 -24.88
CA THR A 35 11.50 27.61 -25.81
C THR A 35 12.10 27.63 -27.21
N SER A 36 13.34 27.15 -27.37
CA SER A 36 14.03 27.04 -28.65
C SER A 36 13.23 26.20 -29.66
N PRO A 37 12.99 26.70 -30.90
CA PRO A 37 12.29 25.94 -31.93
C PRO A 37 12.90 24.57 -32.21
N LEU A 38 14.24 24.47 -32.22
CA LEU A 38 14.97 23.23 -32.48
C LEU A 38 14.74 22.19 -31.38
N ILE A 39 14.82 22.60 -30.11
CA ILE A 39 14.54 21.71 -28.97
C ILE A 39 13.07 21.26 -29.02
N ARG A 40 12.17 22.18 -29.36
CA ARG A 40 10.73 21.88 -29.44
C ARG A 40 10.41 20.85 -30.52
N GLU A 41 10.99 20.98 -31.70
CA GLU A 41 10.81 20.03 -32.79
C GLU A 41 11.38 18.66 -32.42
N ALA A 42 12.58 18.64 -31.82
CA ALA A 42 13.22 17.40 -31.37
C ALA A 42 12.41 16.67 -30.28
N VAL A 43 11.87 17.40 -29.30
CA VAL A 43 10.99 16.82 -28.27
C VAL A 43 9.66 16.37 -28.90
N ALA A 44 9.04 17.18 -29.76
CA ALA A 44 7.78 16.84 -30.40
C ALA A 44 7.87 15.57 -31.27
N ALA A 45 9.02 15.31 -31.89
CA ALA A 45 9.27 14.08 -32.64
C ALA A 45 9.34 12.83 -31.74
N ALA A 46 9.87 12.95 -30.52
CA ALA A 46 9.98 11.84 -29.57
C ALA A 46 8.68 11.58 -28.79
N VAL A 47 7.80 12.59 -28.67
CA VAL A 47 6.58 12.54 -27.86
C VAL A 47 5.61 11.39 -28.20
N PRO A 48 5.32 11.05 -29.47
CA PRO A 48 4.37 9.99 -29.81
C PRO A 48 4.75 8.60 -29.28
N GLU A 49 6.05 8.34 -29.07
CA GLU A 49 6.56 7.06 -28.55
C GLU A 49 6.57 6.98 -27.02
N LEU A 50 6.22 8.07 -26.35
CA LEU A 50 6.27 8.12 -24.89
C LEU A 50 5.05 7.45 -24.27
N GLU A 51 5.29 6.77 -23.15
CA GLU A 51 4.26 6.07 -22.39
C GLU A 51 4.16 6.62 -20.97
N CYS A 52 2.95 6.55 -20.41
CA CYS A 52 2.74 6.82 -19.01
C CYS A 52 3.49 5.77 -18.17
N PRO A 53 4.34 6.19 -17.23
CA PRO A 53 5.16 5.26 -16.46
C PRO A 53 4.35 4.41 -15.45
N SER A 54 3.08 4.75 -15.21
CA SER A 54 2.20 4.06 -14.26
C SER A 54 1.18 3.15 -14.97
N CYS A 55 0.44 3.67 -15.96
CA CYS A 55 -0.62 2.92 -16.63
C CYS A 55 -0.39 2.67 -18.13
N PHE A 56 0.79 2.99 -18.66
CA PHE A 56 1.17 2.72 -20.06
C PHE A 56 0.27 3.37 -21.11
N ALA A 57 -0.51 4.39 -20.74
CA ALA A 57 -1.21 5.23 -21.70
C ALA A 57 -0.20 5.84 -22.68
N THR A 58 -0.54 5.84 -23.96
CA THR A 58 0.31 6.35 -25.04
C THR A 58 -0.19 7.70 -25.53
N GLY A 59 0.54 8.32 -26.46
CA GLY A 59 0.15 9.58 -27.09
C GLY A 59 0.07 10.78 -26.13
N PRO A 60 1.11 11.05 -25.32
CA PRO A 60 1.11 12.26 -24.54
C PRO A 60 1.18 13.51 -25.42
N VAL A 61 0.72 14.62 -24.86
CA VAL A 61 0.94 15.95 -25.37
C VAL A 61 1.93 16.64 -24.43
N PHE A 62 2.88 17.34 -25.03
CA PHE A 62 3.81 18.17 -24.30
C PHE A 62 3.13 19.44 -23.78
N VAL A 63 3.20 19.68 -22.46
CA VAL A 63 2.68 20.90 -21.84
C VAL A 63 3.82 21.75 -21.32
N ARG A 64 3.85 23.01 -21.78
CA ARG A 64 4.90 23.96 -21.43
C ARG A 64 4.89 24.31 -19.95
N GLY A 65 6.09 24.51 -19.42
CA GLY A 65 6.28 25.23 -18.19
C GLY A 65 5.91 26.71 -18.36
N GLY A 66 5.51 27.35 -17.26
CA GLY A 66 5.21 28.77 -17.18
C GLY A 66 6.24 29.46 -16.31
N ARG A 67 6.69 30.65 -16.74
CA ARG A 67 7.52 31.56 -15.94
C ARG A 67 6.77 32.85 -15.67
N SER A 68 6.93 33.42 -14.48
CA SER A 68 6.35 34.71 -14.11
C SER A 68 7.17 35.83 -14.74
N ARG A 69 6.65 37.06 -14.69
CA ARG A 69 7.34 38.26 -15.22
C ARG A 69 8.75 38.48 -14.64
N ASN A 70 9.01 37.99 -13.43
CA ASN A 70 10.33 38.04 -12.77
C ASN A 70 11.18 36.77 -13.01
N GLY A 71 10.84 35.93 -14.00
CA GLY A 71 11.63 34.77 -14.40
C GLY A 71 11.49 33.53 -13.51
N ARG A 72 10.71 33.60 -12.42
CA ARG A 72 10.47 32.45 -11.54
C ARG A 72 9.61 31.41 -12.24
N VAL A 73 9.95 30.12 -12.10
CA VAL A 73 9.12 29.02 -12.61
C VAL A 73 7.82 28.98 -11.80
N VAL A 74 6.69 29.17 -12.48
CA VAL A 74 5.33 29.14 -11.91
C VAL A 74 4.63 27.83 -12.25
N ARG A 75 5.08 27.17 -13.33
CA ARG A 75 4.58 25.86 -13.78
C ARG A 75 5.73 25.09 -14.40
N GLN A 76 5.94 23.84 -13.99
CA GLN A 76 6.93 22.96 -14.61
C GLN A 76 6.40 22.36 -15.92
N ALA A 77 7.30 22.13 -16.86
CA ALA A 77 6.98 21.38 -18.08
C ALA A 77 6.66 19.92 -17.73
N HIS A 78 5.68 19.33 -18.40
CA HIS A 78 5.21 17.97 -18.10
C HIS A 78 4.52 17.35 -19.32
N PHE A 79 4.22 16.06 -19.22
CA PHE A 79 3.45 15.32 -20.19
C PHE A 79 1.99 15.22 -19.74
N ARG A 80 1.06 15.31 -20.70
CA ARG A 80 -0.38 15.11 -20.48
C ARG A 80 -0.89 14.05 -21.45
N PHE A 81 -1.42 12.94 -20.93
CA PHE A 81 -1.98 11.87 -21.75
C PHE A 81 -3.48 12.13 -21.99
N VAL A 82 -3.86 12.33 -23.25
CA VAL A 82 -5.20 12.82 -23.64
C VAL A 82 -5.86 11.82 -24.60
N GLY A 83 -7.10 11.47 -24.31
CA GLY A 83 -7.94 10.59 -25.13
C GLY A 83 -8.75 11.35 -26.20
N PRO A 84 -9.62 10.65 -26.95
CA PRO A 84 -10.37 11.20 -28.08
C PRO A 84 -11.24 12.44 -27.79
N ASP A 85 -11.68 12.62 -26.53
CA ASP A 85 -12.60 13.70 -26.12
C ASP A 85 -11.94 14.76 -25.20
N GLU A 86 -10.64 14.97 -25.32
CA GLU A 86 -9.83 15.80 -24.39
C GLU A 86 -9.79 15.32 -22.92
N GLN A 87 -10.46 14.20 -22.63
CA GLN A 87 -10.44 13.53 -21.35
C GLN A 87 -9.08 12.85 -21.10
N THR A 88 -8.80 12.54 -19.84
CA THR A 88 -7.58 11.83 -19.46
C THR A 88 -7.52 10.45 -20.16
N ALA A 89 -6.41 10.14 -20.82
CA ALA A 89 -6.16 8.80 -21.36
C ALA A 89 -5.67 7.82 -20.29
N HIS A 90 -5.47 8.29 -19.06
CA HIS A 90 -5.06 7.42 -17.96
C HIS A 90 -6.18 6.44 -17.58
N HIS A 91 -5.79 5.21 -17.28
CA HIS A 91 -6.70 4.24 -16.66
C HIS A 91 -7.17 4.75 -15.28
N PRO A 92 -8.40 4.45 -14.82
CA PRO A 92 -8.90 4.89 -13.50
C PRO A 92 -8.03 4.49 -12.29
N LEU A 93 -7.28 3.39 -12.41
CA LEU A 93 -6.31 2.92 -11.41
C LEU A 93 -4.91 3.50 -11.58
N CYS A 94 -4.70 4.42 -12.52
CA CYS A 94 -3.41 5.07 -12.68
C CYS A 94 -3.16 6.06 -11.53
N ASP A 95 -1.93 6.12 -11.04
CA ASP A 95 -1.53 7.07 -9.98
C ASP A 95 -1.68 8.54 -10.42
N PHE A 96 -1.90 8.78 -11.72
CA PHE A 96 -2.09 10.11 -12.30
C PHE A 96 -3.53 10.41 -12.72
N TYR A 97 -4.47 9.47 -12.55
CA TYR A 97 -5.83 9.59 -13.09
C TYR A 97 -6.59 10.81 -12.54
N ARG A 98 -6.47 11.10 -11.24
CA ARG A 98 -7.18 12.20 -10.55
C ARG A 98 -6.27 13.34 -10.08
N ASN A 99 -4.98 13.25 -10.39
CA ASN A 99 -3.99 14.17 -9.87
C ASN A 99 -3.81 15.36 -10.81
N ASP A 100 -4.65 16.39 -10.60
CA ASP A 100 -4.58 17.67 -11.30
C ASP A 100 -3.53 18.63 -10.71
N THR A 101 -2.97 18.30 -9.55
CA THR A 101 -1.96 19.11 -8.87
C THR A 101 -0.54 18.71 -9.29
N PHE A 102 0.34 19.71 -9.37
CA PHE A 102 1.73 19.53 -9.85
C PHE A 102 2.60 18.65 -8.96
N ASP A 103 2.23 18.44 -7.68
CA ASP A 103 3.03 17.78 -6.64
C ASP A 103 2.47 16.43 -6.16
N ALA A 104 1.46 15.88 -6.84
CA ALA A 104 0.92 14.61 -6.41
C ALA A 104 1.96 13.49 -6.55
N ARG A 105 2.41 12.98 -5.40
CA ARG A 105 3.31 11.82 -5.35
C ARG A 105 2.58 10.60 -5.88
N ARG A 106 3.30 9.79 -6.66
CA ARG A 106 2.81 8.47 -7.08
C ARG A 106 2.64 7.60 -5.85
N GLU A 107 1.52 6.93 -5.74
CA GLU A 107 1.33 5.89 -4.72
C GLU A 107 2.40 4.81 -4.92
N GLY A 108 3.13 4.49 -3.85
CA GLY A 108 4.26 3.55 -3.91
C GLY A 108 5.49 4.04 -4.71
N GLY A 109 5.52 5.27 -5.22
CA GLY A 109 6.70 5.83 -5.88
C GLY A 109 7.85 6.08 -4.90
N VAL A 110 9.05 5.63 -5.25
CA VAL A 110 10.27 5.84 -4.45
C VAL A 110 11.28 6.59 -5.30
N ASP A 111 11.81 7.71 -4.82
CA ASP A 111 12.94 8.37 -5.47
C ASP A 111 14.25 7.83 -4.90
N PHE A 112 15.02 7.09 -5.70
CA PHE A 112 16.31 6.54 -5.28
C PHE A 112 17.45 7.57 -5.33
N GLY A 113 17.27 8.67 -6.05
CA GLY A 113 18.20 9.81 -6.05
C GLY A 113 18.03 10.73 -4.85
N ASP A 114 16.91 10.61 -4.11
CA ASP A 114 16.58 11.47 -2.98
C ASP A 114 17.39 11.13 -1.71
N ALA A 115 18.57 11.75 -1.63
CA ALA A 115 19.58 11.57 -0.59
C ALA A 115 19.24 12.21 0.79
N LYS A 116 17.96 12.32 1.16
CA LYS A 116 17.49 12.99 2.39
C LYS A 116 17.97 12.38 3.71
N SER A 117 18.34 11.09 3.72
CA SER A 117 18.79 10.39 4.93
C SER A 117 20.04 9.55 4.67
N ALA A 118 20.71 9.12 5.73
CA ALA A 118 21.81 8.16 5.61
C ALA A 118 21.35 6.85 4.97
N LEU A 119 20.14 6.39 5.31
CA LEU A 119 19.56 5.17 4.75
C LEU A 119 19.25 5.32 3.26
N THR A 120 18.54 6.38 2.85
CA THR A 120 18.19 6.59 1.43
C THR A 120 19.43 6.79 0.57
N ARG A 121 20.49 7.42 1.10
CA ARG A 121 21.82 7.46 0.44
C ARG A 121 22.45 6.08 0.27
N ALA A 122 22.45 5.26 1.32
CA ALA A 122 23.00 3.92 1.26
C ALA A 122 22.24 3.05 0.26
N ILE A 123 20.91 3.18 0.19
CA ILE A 123 20.08 2.47 -0.78
C ILE A 123 20.36 2.98 -2.20
N GLY A 124 20.45 4.30 -2.40
CA GLY A 124 20.81 4.89 -3.69
C GLY A 124 22.16 4.38 -4.20
N GLN A 125 23.16 4.21 -3.32
CA GLN A 125 24.44 3.61 -3.66
C GLN A 125 24.30 2.14 -4.09
N LEU A 126 23.50 1.32 -3.39
CA LEU A 126 23.23 -0.05 -3.81
C LEU A 126 22.53 -0.11 -5.17
N VAL A 127 21.62 0.84 -5.43
CA VAL A 127 20.93 0.93 -6.72
C VAL A 127 21.91 1.26 -7.84
N CYS A 128 22.80 2.25 -7.65
CA CYS A 128 23.83 2.60 -8.63
C CYS A 128 24.78 1.41 -8.86
N ALA A 129 25.26 0.77 -7.80
CA ALA A 129 26.14 -0.40 -7.89
C ALA A 129 25.47 -1.57 -8.63
N GLY A 130 24.17 -1.78 -8.44
CA GLY A 130 23.43 -2.82 -9.17
C GLY A 130 23.28 -2.54 -10.66
N ILE A 131 23.16 -1.26 -11.05
CA ILE A 131 23.14 -0.85 -12.46
C ILE A 131 24.52 -1.00 -13.09
N GLU A 132 25.60 -0.55 -12.44
CA GLU A 132 26.97 -0.68 -12.95
C GLU A 132 27.40 -2.13 -13.15
N ARG A 133 26.93 -3.02 -12.27
CA ARG A 133 27.22 -4.45 -12.31
C ARG A 133 26.23 -5.24 -13.17
N GLU A 134 25.36 -4.56 -13.91
CA GLU A 134 24.36 -5.18 -14.80
C GLU A 134 23.44 -6.20 -14.09
N MET A 135 23.23 -6.03 -12.77
CA MET A 135 22.38 -6.93 -11.99
C MET A 135 20.90 -6.67 -12.25
N PHE A 136 20.59 -5.42 -12.62
CA PHE A 136 19.34 -4.87 -13.14
C PHE A 136 19.65 -3.52 -13.81
N SER A 137 18.69 -2.96 -14.51
CA SER A 137 18.78 -1.69 -15.23
C SER A 137 17.57 -0.80 -14.93
N GLN A 138 17.61 0.46 -15.35
CA GLN A 138 16.42 1.32 -15.32
C GLN A 138 15.30 0.78 -16.22
N ALA A 139 15.64 0.03 -17.28
CA ALA A 139 14.66 -0.58 -18.16
C ALA A 139 13.82 -1.65 -17.44
N ASP A 140 14.41 -2.39 -16.48
CA ASP A 140 13.72 -3.44 -15.70
C ASP A 140 12.61 -2.90 -14.78
N MET A 141 12.64 -1.60 -14.48
CA MET A 141 11.53 -0.96 -13.75
C MET A 141 10.23 -0.94 -14.55
N ARG A 142 10.31 -0.80 -15.88
CA ARG A 142 9.11 -0.78 -16.73
C ARG A 142 8.33 -2.10 -16.65
N PRO A 143 8.91 -3.29 -16.90
CA PRO A 143 8.18 -4.55 -16.80
C PRO A 143 7.72 -4.85 -15.36
N LEU A 144 8.47 -4.45 -14.32
CA LEU A 144 7.99 -4.54 -12.93
C LEU A 144 6.71 -3.72 -12.70
N ARG A 145 6.69 -2.47 -13.17
CA ARG A 145 5.49 -1.63 -13.10
C ARG A 145 4.35 -2.19 -13.92
N LYS A 146 4.64 -2.77 -15.09
CA LYS A 146 3.64 -3.39 -15.95
C LYS A 146 3.00 -4.58 -15.26
N TRP A 147 3.82 -5.48 -14.72
CA TRP A 147 3.35 -6.61 -13.92
C TRP A 147 2.42 -6.15 -12.78
N HIS A 148 2.83 -5.14 -12.01
CA HIS A 148 2.03 -4.63 -10.91
C HIS A 148 0.72 -3.98 -11.40
N PHE A 149 0.77 -3.19 -12.47
CA PHE A 149 -0.41 -2.55 -13.03
C PHE A 149 -1.40 -3.57 -13.63
N ASP A 150 -0.91 -4.58 -14.34
CA ASP A 150 -1.74 -5.65 -14.89
C ASP A 150 -2.44 -6.42 -13.75
N LEU A 151 -1.73 -6.68 -12.63
CA LEU A 151 -2.35 -7.22 -11.40
C LEU A 151 -3.43 -6.30 -10.83
N ARG A 152 -3.19 -4.98 -10.78
CA ARG A 152 -4.20 -4.01 -10.34
C ARG A 152 -5.45 -4.03 -11.20
N CYS A 153 -5.29 -4.14 -12.52
CA CYS A 153 -6.40 -4.22 -13.45
C CYS A 153 -7.16 -5.54 -13.32
N ALA A 154 -6.46 -6.66 -13.14
CA ALA A 154 -7.07 -7.99 -13.04
C ALA A 154 -7.81 -8.22 -11.71
N HIS A 155 -7.38 -7.56 -10.62
CA HIS A 155 -7.87 -7.81 -9.28
C HIS A 155 -8.37 -6.55 -8.60
N GLN A 156 -9.68 -6.42 -8.50
CA GLN A 156 -10.33 -5.21 -8.00
C GLN A 156 -11.49 -5.56 -7.08
N PHE A 157 -11.81 -4.65 -6.16
CA PHE A 157 -13.01 -4.75 -5.34
C PHE A 157 -13.63 -3.38 -5.09
N HIS A 158 -14.93 -3.35 -4.86
CA HIS A 158 -15.66 -2.13 -4.56
C HIS A 158 -15.73 -1.90 -3.04
N ILE A 159 -15.46 -0.69 -2.58
CA ILE A 159 -15.61 -0.33 -1.17
C ILE A 159 -17.08 -0.01 -0.89
N SER A 160 -17.75 -0.95 -0.25
CA SER A 160 -19.18 -0.84 0.10
C SER A 160 -19.43 -0.67 1.60
N ARG A 161 -18.42 -0.93 2.42
CA ARG A 161 -18.50 -0.86 3.90
C ARG A 161 -17.84 0.40 4.44
N PRO A 162 -18.48 1.09 5.41
CA PRO A 162 -17.92 2.28 6.03
C PRO A 162 -16.75 1.94 6.95
N ALA A 163 -15.98 2.94 7.37
CA ALA A 163 -14.71 2.72 8.07
C ALA A 163 -14.90 2.08 9.45
N GLU A 164 -16.06 2.29 10.06
CA GLU A 164 -16.50 1.67 11.31
C GLU A 164 -16.50 0.15 11.22
N ALA A 165 -16.68 -0.42 10.01
CA ALA A 165 -16.64 -1.86 9.78
C ALA A 165 -15.30 -2.50 10.11
N VAL A 166 -14.20 -1.76 9.92
CA VAL A 166 -12.89 -2.21 10.35
C VAL A 166 -12.84 -2.34 11.87
N ASN A 167 -13.38 -1.36 12.61
CA ASN A 167 -13.35 -1.38 14.07
C ASN A 167 -14.11 -2.58 14.61
N TRP A 168 -15.38 -2.72 14.25
CA TRP A 168 -16.20 -3.77 14.87
C TRP A 168 -15.84 -5.18 14.39
N CYS A 169 -15.35 -5.38 13.16
CA CYS A 169 -14.83 -6.70 12.75
C CYS A 169 -13.67 -7.14 13.66
N ILE A 170 -12.77 -6.19 13.97
CA ILE A 170 -11.64 -6.43 14.86
C ILE A 170 -12.12 -6.73 16.29
N GLU A 171 -13.05 -5.93 16.82
CA GLU A 171 -13.61 -6.12 18.16
C GLU A 171 -14.30 -7.49 18.29
N ILE A 172 -15.24 -7.81 17.39
CA ILE A 172 -15.97 -9.10 17.41
C ILE A 172 -14.98 -10.27 17.29
N ALA A 173 -13.97 -10.18 16.42
CA ALA A 173 -12.98 -11.24 16.26
C ALA A 173 -12.01 -11.37 17.45
N ALA A 174 -11.75 -10.30 18.19
CA ALA A 174 -10.92 -10.30 19.40
C ALA A 174 -11.60 -11.04 20.57
N HIS A 175 -12.93 -11.03 20.59
CA HIS A 175 -13.75 -11.73 21.60
C HIS A 175 -14.17 -13.15 21.21
N ARG A 176 -13.56 -13.70 20.15
CA ARG A 176 -13.87 -15.06 19.71
C ARG A 176 -13.63 -16.08 20.80
N ILE A 177 -14.53 -17.05 20.85
CA ILE A 177 -14.51 -18.13 21.82
C ILE A 177 -13.60 -19.24 21.29
N HIS A 178 -12.47 -19.51 21.95
CA HIS A 178 -11.62 -20.67 21.62
C HIS A 178 -12.03 -21.92 22.40
N GLY A 179 -12.25 -23.04 21.71
CA GLY A 179 -12.40 -24.37 22.35
C GLY A 179 -13.54 -24.47 23.38
N ASN A 180 -13.37 -25.33 24.40
CA ASN A 180 -14.34 -25.72 25.43
C ASN A 180 -14.74 -24.58 26.39
N ASN A 181 -15.31 -23.51 25.87
CA ASN A 181 -15.88 -22.44 26.68
C ASN A 181 -17.32 -22.77 27.07
N VAL A 182 -17.69 -22.33 28.28
CA VAL A 182 -19.04 -22.51 28.82
C VAL A 182 -19.95 -21.41 28.25
N PRO A 183 -21.06 -21.75 27.56
CA PRO A 183 -22.04 -20.76 27.11
C PRO A 183 -22.59 -19.97 28.30
N PHE A 184 -22.97 -18.69 28.08
CA PHE A 184 -23.55 -17.89 29.15
C PHE A 184 -24.74 -18.61 29.81
N GLN A 185 -24.77 -18.58 31.14
CA GLN A 185 -25.92 -18.99 31.94
C GLN A 185 -26.33 -17.81 32.83
N PRO A 186 -27.64 -17.57 33.05
CA PRO A 186 -28.10 -16.47 33.88
C PRO A 186 -27.47 -16.45 35.28
N CYS A 187 -27.21 -17.62 35.87
CA CYS A 187 -26.56 -17.75 37.18
C CYS A 187 -25.14 -17.17 37.24
N PHE A 188 -24.47 -16.94 36.12
CA PHE A 188 -23.16 -16.29 36.11
C PHE A 188 -23.22 -14.86 36.64
N GLY A 189 -24.40 -14.21 36.56
CA GLY A 189 -24.64 -12.90 37.17
C GLY A 189 -24.55 -12.87 38.71
N ASP A 190 -24.53 -14.03 39.38
CA ASP A 190 -24.30 -14.13 40.83
C ASP A 190 -22.81 -13.92 41.20
N VAL A 191 -21.90 -13.95 40.22
CA VAL A 191 -20.46 -13.68 40.44
C VAL A 191 -20.28 -12.21 40.86
N PRO A 192 -19.59 -11.92 41.97
CA PRO A 192 -19.29 -10.54 42.36
C PRO A 192 -18.56 -9.79 41.23
N GLU A 193 -19.01 -8.57 40.96
CA GLU A 193 -18.43 -7.71 39.90
C GLU A 193 -18.46 -8.35 38.50
N PHE A 194 -19.46 -9.20 38.22
CA PHE A 194 -19.60 -9.86 36.91
C PHE A 194 -19.54 -8.86 35.74
N ASP A 195 -18.61 -9.10 34.82
CA ASP A 195 -18.39 -8.25 33.65
C ASP A 195 -19.43 -8.55 32.55
N TRP A 196 -20.58 -7.89 32.66
CA TRP A 196 -21.66 -7.96 31.67
C TRP A 196 -21.20 -7.58 30.26
N LYS A 197 -20.25 -6.65 30.14
CA LYS A 197 -19.75 -6.21 28.84
C LYS A 197 -18.94 -7.33 28.20
N ASN A 198 -18.01 -7.95 28.92
CA ASN A 198 -17.22 -9.05 28.39
C ASN A 198 -18.10 -10.26 28.00
N ALA A 199 -19.09 -10.59 28.83
CA ALA A 199 -20.05 -11.64 28.52
C ALA A 199 -20.83 -11.34 27.23
N ALA A 200 -21.37 -10.12 27.10
CA ALA A 200 -22.08 -9.70 25.90
C ALA A 200 -21.20 -9.69 24.64
N GLN A 201 -19.94 -9.26 24.74
CA GLN A 201 -19.00 -9.28 23.62
C GLN A 201 -18.71 -10.71 23.14
N ARG A 202 -18.59 -11.68 24.05
CA ARG A 202 -18.41 -13.11 23.71
C ARG A 202 -19.64 -13.72 23.04
N GLU A 203 -20.83 -13.39 23.55
CA GLU A 203 -22.10 -13.82 22.97
C GLU A 203 -22.31 -13.23 21.57
N LEU A 204 -21.99 -11.95 21.38
CA LEU A 204 -22.00 -11.33 20.05
C LEU A 204 -20.97 -11.98 19.12
N SER A 205 -19.75 -12.23 19.59
CA SER A 205 -18.73 -12.91 18.79
C SER A 205 -19.20 -14.29 18.32
N SER A 206 -19.90 -15.04 19.18
CA SER A 206 -20.49 -16.33 18.83
C SER A 206 -21.65 -16.19 17.84
N GLN A 207 -22.54 -15.20 18.04
CA GLN A 207 -23.63 -14.89 17.13
C GLN A 207 -23.14 -14.55 15.72
N TYR A 208 -22.04 -13.79 15.62
CA TYR A 208 -21.39 -13.43 14.35
C TYR A 208 -20.23 -14.36 14.00
N GLY A 209 -20.24 -15.60 14.50
CA GLY A 209 -19.13 -16.55 14.34
C GLY A 209 -18.72 -16.78 12.89
N GLU A 210 -19.67 -16.87 11.95
CA GLU A 210 -19.35 -17.03 10.53
C GLU A 210 -18.59 -15.83 9.96
N VAL A 211 -18.96 -14.61 10.36
CA VAL A 211 -18.26 -13.37 9.96
C VAL A 211 -16.85 -13.37 10.53
N VAL A 212 -16.69 -13.77 11.80
CA VAL A 212 -15.39 -13.88 12.46
C VAL A 212 -14.50 -14.90 11.75
N GLU A 213 -15.00 -16.09 11.44
CA GLU A 213 -14.23 -17.14 10.76
C GLU A 213 -13.81 -16.68 9.36
N ARG A 214 -14.72 -16.10 8.58
CA ARG A 214 -14.38 -15.54 7.25
C ARG A 214 -13.35 -14.42 7.34
N PHE A 215 -13.51 -13.50 8.29
CA PHE A 215 -12.59 -12.38 8.50
C PHE A 215 -11.18 -12.88 8.84
N LEU A 216 -11.08 -13.82 9.78
CA LEU A 216 -9.79 -14.37 10.22
C LEU A 216 -9.16 -15.29 9.18
N ALA A 217 -9.94 -16.00 8.36
CA ALA A 217 -9.41 -16.84 7.28
C ALA A 217 -8.64 -16.02 6.22
N GLN A 218 -9.03 -14.76 6.01
CA GLN A 218 -8.36 -13.86 5.04
C GLN A 218 -7.09 -13.21 5.60
N LEU A 219 -6.97 -13.15 6.92
CA LEU A 219 -5.86 -12.52 7.62
C LEU A 219 -4.85 -13.58 8.05
N ARG A 220 -3.56 -13.31 7.82
CA ARG A 220 -2.52 -14.20 8.35
C ARG A 220 -2.59 -14.24 9.89
N PRO A 221 -2.28 -15.39 10.51
CA PRO A 221 -2.13 -15.47 11.96
C PRO A 221 -1.11 -14.45 12.48
N GLY A 222 -1.47 -13.73 13.55
CA GLY A 222 -0.64 -12.70 14.17
C GLY A 222 -1.34 -11.35 14.29
N SER A 223 -0.66 -10.36 14.90
CA SER A 223 -1.20 -9.01 15.15
C SER A 223 -0.84 -7.98 14.08
N GLY A 224 -0.12 -8.37 13.01
CA GLY A 224 0.43 -7.44 12.01
C GLY A 224 -0.62 -6.66 11.20
N TRP A 225 -1.88 -7.07 11.22
CA TRP A 225 -3.00 -6.32 10.62
C TRP A 225 -3.55 -5.24 11.55
N LEU A 226 -3.33 -5.31 12.87
CA LEU A 226 -3.69 -4.23 13.80
C LEU A 226 -2.93 -2.94 13.49
N ASN A 227 -1.66 -3.07 13.09
CA ASN A 227 -0.83 -1.93 12.68
C ASN A 227 -1.34 -1.28 11.37
N ALA A 228 -2.13 -2.01 10.57
CA ALA A 228 -2.71 -1.50 9.33
C ALA A 228 -4.09 -0.84 9.51
N LYS A 229 -4.67 -0.91 10.72
CA LYS A 229 -6.03 -0.44 11.03
C LYS A 229 -6.25 1.03 10.65
N GLU A 230 -5.40 1.92 11.17
CA GLU A 230 -5.55 3.36 10.93
C GLU A 230 -5.43 3.71 9.45
N ARG A 231 -4.49 3.06 8.75
CA ARG A 231 -4.30 3.24 7.32
C ARG A 231 -5.50 2.72 6.52
N ALA A 232 -6.06 1.57 6.89
CA ALA A 232 -7.26 1.01 6.27
C ALA A 232 -8.47 1.95 6.42
N ILE A 233 -8.69 2.49 7.62
CA ILE A 233 -9.75 3.48 7.90
C ILE A 233 -9.58 4.72 7.02
N ALA A 234 -8.37 5.27 6.94
CA ALA A 234 -8.08 6.44 6.11
C ALA A 234 -8.38 6.18 4.62
N LEU A 235 -7.99 5.01 4.10
CA LEU A 235 -8.27 4.62 2.72
C LEU A 235 -9.77 4.43 2.46
N ILE A 236 -10.52 3.81 3.37
CA ILE A 236 -11.99 3.69 3.24
C ILE A 236 -12.63 5.08 3.19
N ASN A 237 -12.28 5.98 4.11
CA ASN A 237 -12.84 7.34 4.13
C ASN A 237 -12.55 8.12 2.85
N GLN A 238 -11.36 7.93 2.27
CA GLN A 238 -10.95 8.61 1.04
C GLN A 238 -11.61 8.01 -0.22
N HIS A 239 -11.90 6.72 -0.21
CA HIS A 239 -12.29 5.96 -1.40
C HIS A 239 -13.65 5.25 -1.28
N MET A 240 -14.49 5.64 -0.32
CA MET A 240 -15.82 5.06 -0.13
C MET A 240 -16.65 5.11 -1.41
N GLY A 241 -17.29 3.99 -1.76
CA GLY A 241 -18.08 3.86 -3.00
C GLY A 241 -17.22 3.80 -4.28
N GLN A 242 -15.91 3.61 -4.17
CA GLN A 242 -15.01 3.48 -5.32
C GLN A 242 -14.44 2.06 -5.42
N THR A 243 -13.96 1.74 -6.61
CA THR A 243 -13.20 0.52 -6.85
C THR A 243 -11.73 0.73 -6.49
N MET A 244 -11.16 -0.21 -5.75
CA MET A 244 -9.76 -0.25 -5.37
C MET A 244 -9.11 -1.58 -5.80
N PHE A 245 -7.78 -1.58 -5.77
CA PHE A 245 -6.98 -2.78 -6.03
C PHE A 245 -7.14 -3.81 -4.92
N ASP A 246 -7.47 -5.05 -5.29
CA ASP A 246 -7.39 -6.21 -4.39
C ASP A 246 -5.94 -6.70 -4.31
N ALA A 247 -5.26 -6.39 -3.19
CA ALA A 247 -3.88 -6.75 -2.96
C ALA A 247 -3.65 -8.22 -2.54
N THR A 248 -4.71 -9.05 -2.46
CA THR A 248 -4.60 -10.47 -2.09
C THR A 248 -3.62 -11.26 -2.96
N PRO A 249 -3.61 -11.12 -4.30
CA PRO A 249 -2.66 -11.81 -5.18
C PRO A 249 -1.19 -11.43 -4.94
N LEU A 250 -0.92 -10.31 -4.26
CA LEU A 250 0.45 -9.93 -3.88
C LEU A 250 0.97 -10.66 -2.65
N ALA A 251 0.17 -11.47 -1.95
CA ALA A 251 0.54 -12.05 -0.65
C ALA A 251 1.93 -12.73 -0.67
N THR A 252 2.14 -13.69 -1.57
CA THR A 252 3.41 -14.42 -1.68
C THR A 252 4.57 -13.50 -2.04
N HIS A 253 4.37 -12.61 -3.01
CA HIS A 253 5.38 -11.63 -3.45
C HIS A 253 5.78 -10.68 -2.32
N TYR A 254 4.80 -10.22 -1.56
CA TYR A 254 4.99 -9.35 -0.40
C TYR A 254 5.74 -10.07 0.72
N GLU A 255 5.43 -11.34 0.99
CA GLU A 255 6.12 -12.13 2.01
C GLU A 255 7.58 -12.37 1.67
N HIS A 256 7.89 -12.67 0.40
CA HIS A 256 9.27 -12.76 -0.07
C HIS A 256 10.00 -11.41 0.09
N ALA A 257 9.34 -10.30 -0.24
CA ALA A 257 9.92 -8.97 -0.04
C ALA A 257 10.19 -8.69 1.44
N ILE A 258 9.25 -9.00 2.33
CA ILE A 258 9.43 -8.85 3.78
C ILE A 258 10.59 -9.72 4.28
N ALA A 259 10.63 -11.01 3.91
CA ALA A 259 11.72 -11.90 4.29
C ALA A 259 13.09 -11.37 3.83
N LEU A 260 13.17 -10.84 2.60
CA LEU A 260 14.39 -10.24 2.07
C LEU A 260 14.76 -8.94 2.82
N THR A 261 13.79 -8.10 3.18
CA THR A 261 14.05 -6.90 3.99
C THR A 261 14.48 -7.23 5.42
N GLU A 262 13.93 -8.28 6.03
CA GLU A 262 14.33 -8.74 7.36
C GLU A 262 15.75 -9.28 7.35
N PHE A 263 16.09 -10.10 6.34
CA PHE A 263 17.46 -10.54 6.10
C PHE A 263 18.42 -9.35 5.96
N ALA A 264 18.05 -8.36 5.12
CA ALA A 264 18.83 -7.14 4.97
C ALA A 264 18.99 -6.40 6.32
N GLY A 265 17.92 -6.30 7.12
CA GLY A 265 17.92 -5.59 8.40
C GLY A 265 18.82 -6.26 9.45
N LEU A 266 18.95 -7.59 9.40
CA LEU A 266 19.82 -8.35 10.28
C LEU A 266 21.29 -8.26 9.87
N HIS A 267 21.59 -8.20 8.57
CA HIS A 267 22.96 -8.37 8.06
C HIS A 267 23.60 -7.08 7.53
N TRP A 268 22.84 -6.08 7.13
CA TRP A 268 23.35 -4.82 6.57
C TRP A 268 23.29 -3.67 7.58
N GLN A 269 24.45 -3.09 7.90
CA GLN A 269 24.60 -2.15 9.00
C GLN A 269 23.80 -0.84 8.85
N PRO A 270 23.72 -0.18 7.67
CA PRO A 270 22.88 1.01 7.48
C PRO A 270 21.41 0.76 7.84
N LEU A 271 20.88 -0.41 7.46
CA LEU A 271 19.50 -0.76 7.73
C LEU A 271 19.27 -1.14 9.19
N ARG A 272 20.18 -1.91 9.79
CA ARG A 272 20.15 -2.26 11.22
C ARG A 272 20.20 -1.05 12.15
N ARG A 273 20.92 0.01 11.75
CA ARG A 273 20.97 1.28 12.47
C ARG A 273 19.69 2.09 12.32
N ALA A 274 19.06 2.04 11.13
CA ALA A 274 17.84 2.76 10.85
C ALA A 274 16.60 2.13 11.51
N PHE A 275 16.63 0.81 11.76
CA PHE A 275 15.50 0.07 12.30
C PHE A 275 15.89 -0.78 13.52
N GLY A 276 15.33 -0.45 14.69
CA GLY A 276 15.49 -1.27 15.90
C GLY A 276 14.76 -2.62 15.85
N ARG A 277 13.81 -2.79 14.92
CA ARG A 277 13.06 -4.03 14.68
C ARG A 277 12.92 -4.28 13.17
N PRO A 278 13.70 -5.21 12.57
CA PRO A 278 13.65 -5.49 11.14
C PRO A 278 12.26 -5.89 10.62
N SER A 279 11.46 -6.58 11.43
CA SER A 279 10.11 -7.02 11.06
C SER A 279 9.12 -5.88 10.81
N LEU A 280 9.45 -4.65 11.23
CA LEU A 280 8.61 -3.47 11.02
C LEU A 280 9.00 -2.67 9.77
N ILE A 281 10.08 -3.01 9.07
CA ILE A 281 10.59 -2.24 7.91
C ILE A 281 9.49 -2.02 6.88
N GLY A 282 8.69 -3.05 6.59
CA GLY A 282 7.61 -2.94 5.61
C GLY A 282 6.37 -2.17 6.06
N GLU A 283 6.32 -1.70 7.31
CA GLU A 283 5.17 -1.00 7.91
C GLU A 283 5.40 0.51 8.07
N VAL A 284 6.64 0.98 7.89
CA VAL A 284 7.03 2.36 8.14
C VAL A 284 7.50 3.05 6.86
N SER A 285 7.18 4.34 6.73
CA SER A 285 7.38 5.09 5.47
C SER A 285 8.85 5.17 5.03
N ASN A 286 9.79 5.19 5.99
CA ASN A 286 11.22 5.17 5.71
C ASN A 286 11.73 3.79 5.22
N GLY A 287 10.93 2.73 5.31
CA GLY A 287 11.23 1.41 4.75
C GLY A 287 10.83 1.24 3.28
N ALA A 288 10.02 2.15 2.72
CA ALA A 288 9.55 2.07 1.34
C ALA A 288 10.69 1.94 0.30
N PRO A 289 11.83 2.65 0.41
CA PRO A 289 12.94 2.47 -0.53
C PRO A 289 13.61 1.09 -0.44
N VAL A 290 13.65 0.50 0.76
CA VAL A 290 14.19 -0.85 0.97
C VAL A 290 13.29 -1.87 0.31
N LEU A 291 11.97 -1.74 0.49
CA LEU A 291 10.98 -2.59 -0.15
C LEU A 291 11.02 -2.47 -1.68
N ALA A 292 11.19 -1.26 -2.22
CA ALA A 292 11.30 -1.05 -3.66
C ALA A 292 12.55 -1.75 -4.24
N LEU A 293 13.71 -1.65 -3.58
CA LEU A 293 14.91 -2.37 -4.00
C LEU A 293 14.71 -3.88 -3.90
N CYS A 294 14.13 -4.39 -2.80
CA CYS A 294 13.87 -5.81 -2.63
C CYS A 294 12.88 -6.34 -3.67
N ALA A 295 11.83 -5.58 -4.00
CA ALA A 295 10.87 -5.91 -5.04
C ALA A 295 11.55 -6.03 -6.41
N LEU A 296 12.44 -5.09 -6.74
CA LEU A 296 13.22 -5.14 -7.98
C LEU A 296 14.11 -6.39 -8.03
N LEU A 297 14.87 -6.65 -6.97
CA LEU A 297 15.76 -7.82 -6.91
C LEU A 297 15.01 -9.13 -7.03
N LEU A 298 13.84 -9.23 -6.37
CA LEU A 298 12.95 -10.38 -6.52
C LEU A 298 12.43 -10.48 -7.95
N PHE A 299 11.95 -9.39 -8.53
CA PHE A 299 11.40 -9.39 -9.88
C PHE A 299 12.41 -9.86 -10.93
N VAL A 300 13.64 -9.31 -10.92
CA VAL A 300 14.71 -9.74 -11.85
C VAL A 300 15.29 -11.11 -11.51
N SER A 301 14.86 -11.71 -10.39
CA SER A 301 15.17 -13.08 -9.99
C SER A 301 13.97 -14.01 -10.15
N GLU A 302 12.96 -13.62 -10.93
CA GLU A 302 11.74 -14.42 -11.17
C GLU A 302 11.00 -14.77 -9.86
N TRP A 303 11.06 -13.86 -8.89
CA TRP A 303 10.48 -14.00 -7.54
C TRP A 303 11.09 -15.12 -6.67
N ASP A 304 12.22 -15.69 -7.08
CA ASP A 304 12.99 -16.64 -6.29
C ASP A 304 13.74 -15.93 -5.15
N LEU A 305 13.39 -16.28 -3.91
CA LEU A 305 13.91 -15.63 -2.71
C LEU A 305 15.43 -15.87 -2.54
N SER A 306 15.93 -17.06 -2.86
CA SER A 306 17.34 -17.41 -2.69
C SER A 306 18.23 -16.68 -3.70
N ARG A 307 17.80 -16.60 -4.98
CA ARG A 307 18.48 -15.84 -6.05
C ARG A 307 18.49 -14.35 -5.73
N ALA A 308 17.37 -13.80 -5.26
CA ALA A 308 17.29 -12.40 -4.85
C ALA A 308 18.19 -12.09 -3.63
N ALA A 309 18.22 -12.98 -2.64
CA ALA A 309 19.11 -12.86 -1.49
C ALA A 309 20.59 -12.91 -1.89
N ALA A 310 20.97 -13.80 -2.82
CA ALA A 310 22.33 -13.85 -3.35
C ALA A 310 22.73 -12.54 -4.04
N LYS A 311 21.85 -11.98 -4.89
CA LYS A 311 22.08 -10.66 -5.52
C LYS A 311 22.22 -9.56 -4.46
N LEU A 312 21.39 -9.57 -3.41
CA LEU A 312 21.47 -8.58 -2.34
C LEU A 312 22.80 -8.68 -1.57
N VAL A 313 23.29 -9.89 -1.28
CA VAL A 313 24.59 -10.11 -0.62
C VAL A 313 25.73 -9.58 -1.48
N GLU A 314 25.70 -9.84 -2.79
CA GLU A 314 26.68 -9.32 -3.72
C GLU A 314 26.67 -7.79 -3.75
N LEU A 315 25.49 -7.16 -3.80
CA LEU A 315 25.36 -5.70 -3.75
C LEU A 315 25.90 -5.08 -2.47
N ILE A 316 25.56 -5.66 -1.32
CA ILE A 316 26.03 -5.18 -0.01
C ILE A 316 27.56 -5.27 0.10
N SER A 317 28.15 -6.27 -0.57
CA SER A 317 29.59 -6.55 -0.53
C SER A 317 30.37 -5.84 -1.64
N ALA A 318 29.69 -5.18 -2.58
CA ALA A 318 30.30 -4.49 -3.69
C ALA A 318 31.07 -3.22 -3.23
N PRO A 319 32.13 -2.82 -3.95
CA PRO A 319 32.72 -1.50 -3.74
C PRO A 319 31.69 -0.39 -4.04
N PRO A 320 31.91 0.84 -3.55
CA PRO A 320 31.10 1.98 -3.91
C PRO A 320 31.04 2.17 -5.44
N PRO A 321 29.89 2.61 -5.99
CA PRO A 321 29.74 2.84 -7.43
C PRO A 321 30.58 4.03 -7.91
N ASP A 322 31.00 3.97 -9.17
CA ASP A 322 31.77 5.03 -9.84
C ASP A 322 30.88 6.21 -10.28
N ASP A 323 29.63 5.93 -10.69
CA ASP A 323 28.62 6.88 -11.12
C ASP A 323 27.36 6.85 -10.23
N LEU A 324 27.30 7.80 -9.31
CA LEU A 324 26.16 8.00 -8.40
C LEU A 324 24.91 8.56 -9.10
N THR A 325 24.98 8.92 -10.39
CA THR A 325 23.83 9.45 -11.13
C THR A 325 22.95 8.36 -11.72
N LEU A 326 23.42 7.11 -11.76
CA LEU A 326 22.68 5.96 -12.30
C LEU A 326 21.38 5.67 -11.52
N GLY A 327 21.35 6.00 -10.23
CA GLY A 327 20.20 5.85 -9.34
C GLY A 327 19.17 6.98 -9.42
N ASN A 328 19.36 7.99 -10.28
CA ASN A 328 18.45 9.13 -10.43
C ASN A 328 17.19 8.75 -11.24
N PHE A 329 16.42 7.80 -10.75
CA PHE A 329 15.13 7.43 -11.30
C PHE A 329 14.12 7.12 -10.18
N ILE A 330 12.84 7.16 -10.54
CA ILE A 330 11.75 6.83 -9.61
C ILE A 330 11.54 5.31 -9.63
N GLY A 331 11.84 4.61 -8.54
CA GLY A 331 11.45 3.22 -8.32
C GLY A 331 9.96 3.03 -8.05
N LEU A 332 9.53 1.76 -8.03
CA LEU A 332 8.20 1.35 -7.57
C LEU A 332 8.35 0.46 -6.33
N ASN A 333 7.63 0.80 -5.26
CA ASN A 333 7.27 -0.14 -4.20
C ASN A 333 5.88 -0.70 -4.52
N PRO A 334 5.77 -1.92 -5.11
CA PRO A 334 4.46 -2.52 -5.42
C PRO A 334 3.71 -2.94 -4.15
N PHE A 335 4.35 -2.86 -2.98
CA PHE A 335 3.79 -3.31 -1.72
C PHE A 335 3.26 -2.17 -0.84
N HIS A 336 3.16 -0.96 -1.39
CA HIS A 336 2.54 0.18 -0.72
C HIS A 336 1.11 -0.18 -0.29
N ASP A 337 0.80 0.06 0.98
CA ASP A 337 -0.51 -0.19 1.61
C ASP A 337 -1.06 -1.64 1.51
N VAL A 338 -0.27 -2.64 1.09
CA VAL A 338 -0.76 -4.02 0.89
C VAL A 338 -1.50 -4.57 2.12
N ARG A 339 -0.98 -4.34 3.32
CA ARG A 339 -1.64 -4.80 4.56
C ARG A 339 -2.98 -4.11 4.80
N ALA A 340 -3.05 -2.80 4.55
CA ALA A 340 -4.26 -2.03 4.72
C ALA A 340 -5.32 -2.45 3.68
N LEU A 341 -4.93 -2.58 2.41
CA LEU A 341 -5.80 -3.04 1.33
C LEU A 341 -6.35 -4.44 1.60
N ARG A 342 -5.51 -5.37 2.08
CA ARG A 342 -5.95 -6.72 2.48
C ARG A 342 -6.91 -6.70 3.67
N LEU A 343 -6.68 -5.83 4.66
CA LEU A 343 -7.60 -5.66 5.78
C LEU A 343 -8.96 -5.14 5.33
N ILE A 344 -8.98 -4.14 4.43
CA ILE A 344 -10.24 -3.64 3.84
C ILE A 344 -10.96 -4.77 3.12
N LYS A 345 -10.26 -5.52 2.25
CA LYS A 345 -10.85 -6.65 1.52
C LYS A 345 -11.43 -7.71 2.45
N ALA A 346 -10.69 -8.07 3.52
CA ALA A 346 -11.15 -9.01 4.52
C ALA A 346 -12.46 -8.56 5.18
N VAL A 347 -12.58 -7.27 5.50
CA VAL A 347 -13.84 -6.69 6.02
C VAL A 347 -14.95 -6.76 4.98
N GLN A 348 -14.71 -6.38 3.72
CA GLN A 348 -15.74 -6.45 2.67
C GLN A 348 -16.27 -7.88 2.52
N ASP A 349 -15.37 -8.86 2.44
CA ASP A 349 -15.73 -10.28 2.20
C ASP A 349 -16.41 -10.92 3.40
N ALA A 350 -15.89 -10.68 4.61
CA ALA A 350 -16.43 -11.28 5.83
C ALA A 350 -17.86 -10.82 6.10
N THR A 351 -18.19 -9.59 5.68
CA THR A 351 -19.46 -8.94 5.98
C THR A 351 -20.47 -9.07 4.84
N VAL A 352 -20.18 -9.83 3.78
CA VAL A 352 -21.14 -10.09 2.70
C VAL A 352 -22.42 -10.69 3.30
N GLY A 353 -23.57 -10.07 2.99
CA GLY A 353 -24.88 -10.50 3.48
C GLY A 353 -25.33 -9.85 4.79
N LEU A 354 -24.45 -9.14 5.52
CA LEU A 354 -24.88 -8.27 6.62
C LEU A 354 -25.50 -6.99 6.09
N GLU A 355 -26.57 -6.53 6.74
CA GLU A 355 -27.17 -5.22 6.45
C GLU A 355 -26.11 -4.10 6.59
N SER A 356 -26.19 -3.07 5.75
CA SER A 356 -25.28 -1.92 5.79
C SER A 356 -25.35 -1.15 7.11
N ASP A 357 -26.44 -1.38 7.83
CA ASP A 357 -26.88 -0.96 9.17
C ASP A 357 -25.93 -1.05 10.35
N PHE A 358 -25.06 -2.05 10.29
CA PHE A 358 -24.65 -2.74 11.49
C PHE A 358 -23.94 -1.80 12.48
N ALA A 359 -24.64 -1.50 13.58
CA ALA A 359 -24.20 -0.58 14.63
C ALA A 359 -23.73 -1.39 15.85
N TYR A 360 -22.45 -1.77 15.85
CA TYR A 360 -21.88 -2.62 16.90
C TYR A 360 -22.13 -2.14 18.33
N GLU A 361 -22.04 -0.83 18.59
CA GLU A 361 -22.28 -0.27 19.93
C GLU A 361 -23.77 -0.35 20.35
N GLU A 362 -24.70 -0.37 19.40
CA GLU A 362 -26.13 -0.57 19.67
C GLU A 362 -26.41 -2.04 19.97
N GLU A 363 -25.87 -2.93 19.15
CA GLU A 363 -25.92 -4.39 19.32
C GLU A 363 -25.31 -4.83 20.66
N LEU A 364 -24.17 -4.25 21.04
CA LEU A 364 -23.53 -4.52 22.32
C LEU A 364 -24.39 -4.06 23.50
N ARG A 365 -24.95 -2.86 23.44
CA ARG A 365 -25.86 -2.37 24.49
C ARG A 365 -27.12 -3.23 24.58
N ALA A 366 -27.70 -3.61 23.45
CA ALA A 366 -28.86 -4.49 23.39
C ALA A 366 -28.54 -5.87 23.98
N LYS A 367 -27.37 -6.44 23.68
CA LYS A 367 -26.94 -7.72 24.24
C LYS A 367 -26.70 -7.64 25.75
N ILE A 368 -26.02 -6.60 26.24
CA ILE A 368 -25.82 -6.37 27.68
C ILE A 368 -27.17 -6.35 28.39
N HIS A 369 -28.13 -5.57 27.86
CA HIS A 369 -29.47 -5.47 28.43
C HIS A 369 -30.17 -6.84 28.44
N ALA A 370 -30.12 -7.59 27.33
CA ALA A 370 -30.72 -8.91 27.24
C ALA A 370 -30.15 -9.90 28.28
N LEU A 371 -28.82 -9.92 28.49
CA LEU A 371 -28.20 -10.78 29.50
C LEU A 371 -28.62 -10.39 30.93
N GLN A 372 -28.68 -9.09 31.21
CA GLN A 372 -29.14 -8.58 32.52
C GLN A 372 -30.62 -8.93 32.77
N THR A 373 -31.48 -8.84 31.75
CA THR A 373 -32.89 -9.25 31.86
C THR A 373 -33.03 -10.74 32.13
N GLN A 374 -32.24 -11.58 31.46
CA GLN A 374 -32.22 -13.03 31.71
C GLN A 374 -31.81 -13.35 33.16
N TYR A 375 -30.80 -12.66 33.68
CA TYR A 375 -30.37 -12.79 35.07
C TYR A 375 -31.45 -12.33 36.06
N ALA A 376 -32.09 -11.18 35.81
CA ALA A 376 -33.17 -10.69 36.66
C ALA A 376 -34.32 -11.72 36.74
N ALA A 377 -34.72 -12.29 35.61
CA ALA A 377 -35.74 -13.34 35.56
C ALA A 377 -35.32 -14.59 36.35
N TYR A 378 -34.07 -15.04 36.20
CA TYR A 378 -33.51 -16.14 36.98
C TYR A 378 -33.55 -15.88 38.50
N ARG A 379 -33.21 -14.66 38.94
CA ARG A 379 -33.27 -14.26 40.36
C ARG A 379 -34.70 -14.28 40.89
N THR A 380 -35.68 -13.85 40.10
CA THR A 380 -37.10 -13.93 40.47
C THR A 380 -37.56 -15.37 40.66
N VAL A 381 -37.16 -16.28 39.76
CA VAL A 381 -37.49 -17.71 39.87
C VAL A 381 -36.91 -18.31 41.14
N ILE A 382 -35.63 -18.05 41.45
CA ILE A 382 -34.99 -18.55 42.68
C ILE A 382 -35.67 -18.01 43.94
N ALA A 383 -36.00 -16.73 43.98
CA ALA A 383 -36.69 -16.14 45.13
C ALA A 383 -38.05 -16.81 45.40
N SER A 384 -38.85 -17.03 44.34
CA SER A 384 -40.15 -17.72 44.45
C SER A 384 -40.05 -19.19 44.88
N ALA A 385 -38.98 -19.89 44.47
CA ALA A 385 -38.73 -21.27 44.87
C ALA A 385 -38.31 -21.37 46.35
N GLY A 386 -37.54 -20.40 46.86
CA GLY A 386 -37.15 -20.32 48.27
C GLY A 386 -38.32 -20.06 49.22
N GLU A 387 -39.30 -19.24 48.82
CA GLU A 387 -40.51 -18.98 49.61
C GLU A 387 -41.47 -20.18 49.68
N THR A 388 -41.46 -21.03 48.65
CA THR A 388 -42.31 -22.23 48.60
C THR A 388 -41.71 -23.38 49.43
N ALA A 389 -40.40 -23.46 49.57
CA ALA A 389 -39.72 -24.45 50.41
C ALA A 389 -39.69 -24.08 51.91
N ALA A 390 -39.97 -22.81 52.25
CA ALA A 390 -40.03 -22.30 53.62
C ALA A 390 -41.46 -22.31 54.22
N ARG A 391 -42.47 -22.70 53.43
CA ARG A 391 -43.84 -23.02 53.87
C ARG A 391 -44.00 -24.53 53.94
#